data_AF-A0A3D1M5Q8-F1
#
_entry.id   AF-A0A3D1M5Q8-F1
#
_cell.length_a   1.000
_cell.length_b   1.000
_cell.length_c   1.000
_cell.angle_alpha   90.00
_cell.angle_beta   90.00
_cell.angle_gamma   90.00
#
_symmetry.space_group_name_H-M   'P 1'
#
loop_
_entity.id
_entity.type
_entity.pdbx_description
1 polymer ?
#
loop_
_entity_poly.entity_id
_entity_poly.type
_entity_poly.pdbx_seq_one_letter_code
_entity_poly.pdbx_strand_id
1 'polypeptide(L)'
;MSENIRLAFQGIWNHKMRSFLTMLGVIIGIASIIAIVSTIKGTNEQIMKSLIGAGNNNVTVSLKQGSSDYYMDYGLPAGISPVSQDQMDRIRDFPDVEDASFYLERSWEGNIANGSNALSSGAVYGIDTHYLGTKGYQVISGRPFLDSDYPAFRKVALLDETAAGALFPEGGAVGGTITVRNEPFVVVGLVKSSAGGPEINSLMDYYNYAQNANGVVMIPDAVWPVIYQYDEPQNCVARAVTTNDMSNVGKEVAEVMNESVTGYSPAEASAEQDAETADAGAEEGTDGTEAGTEGSASGNAAITYRAEDMLEKAKNKQELSASTNNLLIWIASIALLVGGIGVMNIMLVSVTERT
;
A
#
# COMPACT_ATOMS: atom_id res chain seq x y z
N MET A 1 1.35 -60.19 18.16
CA MET A 1 1.49 -58.77 17.71
C MET A 1 2.49 -58.00 18.56
N SER A 2 2.33 -57.97 19.89
CA SER A 2 3.30 -57.35 20.81
C SER A 2 4.73 -57.91 20.67
N GLU A 3 4.85 -59.21 20.43
CA GLU A 3 6.13 -59.90 20.22
C GLU A 3 6.83 -59.47 18.93
N ASN A 4 6.08 -59.26 17.84
CA ASN A 4 6.60 -58.75 16.56
C ASN A 4 7.08 -57.29 16.68
N ILE A 5 6.36 -56.46 17.45
CA ILE A 5 6.78 -55.08 17.75
C ILE A 5 8.08 -55.07 18.56
N ARG A 6 8.19 -55.97 19.56
CA ARG A 6 9.41 -56.10 20.37
C ARG A 6 10.62 -56.55 19.55
N LEU A 7 10.43 -57.51 18.64
CA LEU A 7 11.47 -57.95 17.70
C LEU A 7 11.87 -56.85 16.73
N ALA A 8 10.93 -56.03 16.25
CA ALA A 8 11.23 -54.88 15.39
C ALA A 8 12.08 -53.82 16.12
N PHE A 9 11.75 -53.50 17.38
CA PHE A 9 12.54 -52.58 18.21
C PHE A 9 13.96 -53.10 18.47
N GLN A 10 14.12 -54.39 18.76
CA GLN A 10 15.45 -55.01 18.90
C GLN A 10 16.25 -54.94 17.61
N GLY A 11 15.60 -55.11 16.45
CA GLY A 11 16.23 -54.97 15.13
C GLY A 11 16.79 -53.57 14.87
N ILE A 12 16.02 -52.53 15.23
CA ILE A 12 16.47 -51.12 15.14
C ILE A 12 17.65 -50.86 16.09
N TRP A 13 17.61 -51.43 17.30
CA TRP A 13 18.66 -51.23 18.31
C TRP A 13 19.99 -51.89 17.94
N ASN A 14 19.96 -52.97 17.16
CA ASN A 14 21.18 -53.67 16.72
C ASN A 14 21.91 -52.94 15.58
N HIS A 15 21.22 -52.10 14.79
CA HIS A 15 21.81 -51.32 13.69
C HIS A 15 21.68 -49.80 13.91
N LYS A 16 22.12 -49.33 15.09
CA LYS A 16 21.96 -47.95 15.56
C LYS A 16 22.35 -46.88 14.55
N MET A 17 23.51 -47.00 13.91
CA MET A 17 24.00 -46.00 12.94
C MET A 17 23.10 -45.91 11.71
N ARG A 18 22.67 -47.07 11.20
CA ARG A 18 21.85 -47.18 9.99
C ARG A 18 20.43 -46.66 10.25
N SER A 19 19.83 -47.06 11.36
CA SER A 19 18.51 -46.57 11.78
C SER A 19 18.52 -45.09 12.15
N PHE A 20 19.62 -44.58 12.72
CA PHE A 20 19.76 -43.15 13.01
C PHE A 20 19.83 -42.32 11.72
N LEU A 21 20.66 -42.71 10.75
CA LEU A 21 20.81 -42.00 9.48
C LEU A 21 19.50 -41.96 8.67
N THR A 22 18.71 -43.04 8.66
CA THR A 22 17.40 -43.04 7.98
C THR A 22 16.38 -42.16 8.67
N MET A 23 16.26 -42.26 9.99
CA MET A 23 15.36 -41.39 10.76
C MET A 23 15.77 -39.92 10.61
N LEU A 24 17.07 -39.62 10.63
CA LEU A 24 17.59 -38.27 10.45
C LEU A 24 17.18 -37.69 9.08
N GLY A 25 17.29 -38.48 8.00
CA GLY A 25 16.85 -38.06 6.67
C GLY A 25 15.35 -37.71 6.61
N VAL A 26 14.51 -38.54 7.23
CA VAL A 26 13.06 -38.30 7.31
C VAL A 26 12.76 -37.07 8.18
N ILE A 27 13.43 -36.93 9.32
CA ILE A 27 13.24 -35.79 10.24
C ILE A 27 13.64 -34.47 9.55
N ILE A 28 14.79 -34.43 8.88
CA ILE A 28 15.24 -33.24 8.14
C ILE A 28 14.27 -32.90 7.01
N GLY A 29 13.77 -33.91 6.27
CA GLY A 29 12.81 -33.71 5.19
C GLY A 29 11.46 -33.16 5.67
N ILE A 30 10.92 -33.68 6.78
CA ILE A 30 9.68 -33.16 7.35
C ILE A 30 9.89 -31.78 7.96
N ALA A 31 11.01 -31.57 8.67
CA ALA A 31 11.33 -30.28 9.27
C ALA A 31 11.51 -29.18 8.22
N SER A 32 12.16 -29.47 7.09
CA SER A 32 12.33 -28.49 6.01
C SER A 32 10.99 -28.12 5.36
N ILE A 33 10.09 -29.09 5.13
CA ILE A 33 8.75 -28.82 4.60
C ILE A 33 7.94 -27.93 5.54
N ILE A 34 7.92 -28.25 6.83
CA ILE A 34 7.17 -27.46 7.82
C ILE A 34 7.75 -26.04 7.93
N ALA A 35 9.08 -25.92 7.97
CA ALA A 35 9.75 -24.62 8.01
C ALA A 35 9.40 -23.78 6.78
N ILE A 36 9.46 -24.36 5.58
CA ILE A 36 9.12 -23.67 4.33
C ILE A 36 7.66 -23.22 4.34
N VAL A 37 6.71 -24.09 4.66
CA VAL A 37 5.28 -23.72 4.70
C VAL A 37 5.01 -22.62 5.73
N SER A 38 5.67 -22.67 6.89
CA SER A 38 5.55 -21.62 7.90
C SER A 38 6.13 -20.29 7.43
N THR A 39 7.31 -20.32 6.80
CA THR A 39 7.94 -19.12 6.23
C THR A 39 7.07 -18.51 5.15
N ILE A 40 6.53 -19.30 4.22
CA ILE A 40 5.64 -18.83 3.15
C ILE A 40 4.41 -18.12 3.72
N LYS A 41 3.75 -18.72 4.72
CA LYS A 41 2.59 -18.11 5.36
C LYS A 41 2.96 -16.82 6.08
N GLY A 42 4.06 -16.84 6.83
CA GLY A 42 4.55 -15.66 7.57
C GLY A 42 4.95 -14.51 6.65
N THR A 43 5.65 -14.79 5.54
CA THR A 43 6.02 -13.77 4.55
C THR A 43 4.79 -13.21 3.85
N ASN A 44 3.79 -14.04 3.51
CA ASN A 44 2.54 -13.55 2.93
C ASN A 44 1.78 -12.63 3.90
N GLU A 45 1.69 -13.02 5.17
CA GLU A 45 1.04 -12.21 6.20
C GLU A 45 1.79 -10.90 6.44
N GLN A 46 3.13 -10.94 6.43
CA GLN A 46 3.97 -9.75 6.51
C GLN A 46 3.76 -8.82 5.31
N ILE A 47 3.78 -9.33 4.07
CA ILE A 47 3.55 -8.54 2.85
C ILE A 47 2.17 -7.89 2.90
N MET A 48 1.13 -8.62 3.30
CA MET A 48 -0.22 -8.08 3.47
C MET A 48 -0.23 -6.95 4.50
N LYS A 49 0.44 -7.13 5.64
CA LYS A 49 0.55 -6.11 6.68
C LYS A 49 1.33 -4.87 6.23
N SER A 50 2.40 -5.03 5.46
CA SER A 50 3.22 -3.92 4.96
C SER A 50 2.54 -3.15 3.81
N LEU A 51 1.68 -3.79 3.03
CA LEU A 51 0.97 -3.14 1.92
C LEU A 51 -0.32 -2.43 2.34
N ILE A 52 -1.11 -3.06 3.21
CA ILE A 52 -2.40 -2.50 3.64
C ILE A 52 -2.19 -1.49 4.78
N GLY A 53 -0.98 -1.46 5.36
CA GLY A 53 -0.74 -0.88 6.67
C GLY A 53 -1.47 -1.71 7.72
N ALA A 54 -0.91 -1.82 8.92
CA ALA A 54 -1.58 -2.58 9.98
C ALA A 54 -2.95 -1.94 10.33
N GLY A 55 -4.04 -2.49 9.78
CA GLY A 55 -5.41 -2.23 10.19
C GLY A 55 -6.11 -1.00 9.61
N ASN A 56 -5.59 -0.38 8.54
CA ASN A 56 -6.22 0.83 8.00
C ASN A 56 -7.04 0.63 6.72
N ASN A 57 -7.03 -0.55 6.09
CA ASN A 57 -7.90 -0.97 4.97
C ASN A 57 -8.30 0.14 3.96
N ASN A 58 -7.39 1.06 3.68
CA ASN A 58 -7.70 2.30 2.98
C ASN A 58 -7.59 2.10 1.48
N VAL A 59 -8.63 2.50 0.78
CA VAL A 59 -8.72 2.49 -0.67
C VAL A 59 -8.72 3.93 -1.15
N THR A 60 -7.66 4.32 -1.84
CA THR A 60 -7.57 5.66 -2.43
C THR A 60 -8.23 5.61 -3.80
N VAL A 61 -9.11 6.56 -4.09
CA VAL A 61 -9.74 6.79 -5.40
C VAL A 61 -9.34 8.18 -5.86
N SER A 62 -8.63 8.24 -6.99
CA SER A 62 -8.07 9.46 -7.56
C SER A 62 -8.32 9.50 -9.07
N LEU A 63 -8.13 10.67 -9.66
CA LEU A 63 -8.20 10.83 -11.12
C LEU A 63 -6.98 10.18 -11.78
N LYS A 64 -7.23 9.42 -12.85
CA LYS A 64 -6.20 8.81 -13.68
C LYS A 64 -6.42 9.17 -15.14
N GLN A 65 -5.32 9.30 -15.88
CA GLN A 65 -5.30 9.44 -17.32
C GLN A 65 -4.57 8.22 -17.91
N GLY A 66 -5.35 7.27 -18.43
CA GLY A 66 -4.84 5.93 -18.75
C GLY A 66 -4.35 5.21 -17.51
N SER A 67 -3.11 4.71 -17.55
CA SER A 67 -2.45 4.01 -16.44
C SER A 67 -1.79 4.91 -15.40
N SER A 68 -1.67 6.22 -15.67
CA SER A 68 -0.96 7.17 -14.80
C SER A 68 -1.92 8.02 -13.96
N ASP A 69 -1.47 8.39 -12.76
CA ASP A 69 -2.18 9.34 -11.91
C ASP A 69 -2.23 10.73 -12.56
N TYR A 70 -3.41 11.35 -12.52
CA TYR A 70 -3.59 12.72 -12.99
C TYR A 70 -3.34 13.69 -11.84
N TYR A 71 -2.19 14.35 -11.87
CA TYR A 71 -1.87 15.38 -10.90
C TYR A 71 -2.48 16.72 -11.32
N MET A 72 -3.17 17.36 -10.39
CA MET A 72 -3.84 18.64 -10.64
C MET A 72 -2.85 19.82 -10.84
N ASP A 73 -1.55 19.55 -10.68
CA ASP A 73 -0.44 20.42 -11.11
C ASP A 73 -0.43 20.63 -12.64
N TYR A 74 -1.02 19.71 -13.41
CA TYR A 74 -1.19 19.84 -14.86
C TYR A 74 -2.37 20.73 -15.27
N GLY A 75 -3.17 21.19 -14.31
CA GLY A 75 -4.35 22.03 -14.52
C GLY A 75 -5.67 21.31 -14.22
N LEU A 76 -6.77 22.06 -14.32
CA LEU A 76 -8.12 21.52 -14.14
C LEU A 76 -8.51 20.64 -15.33
N PRO A 77 -8.92 19.38 -15.11
CA PRO A 77 -9.41 18.54 -16.18
C PRO A 77 -10.77 19.04 -16.68
N ALA A 78 -10.93 19.14 -18.00
CA ALA A 78 -12.18 19.59 -18.61
C ALA A 78 -13.29 18.53 -18.42
N GLY A 79 -14.48 18.98 -18.01
CA GLY A 79 -15.65 18.11 -17.89
C GLY A 79 -15.76 17.32 -16.58
N ILE A 80 -14.89 17.57 -15.60
CA ILE A 80 -14.98 16.95 -14.27
C ILE A 80 -15.43 18.01 -13.27
N SER A 81 -16.58 17.79 -12.63
CA SER A 81 -17.07 18.66 -11.56
C SER A 81 -16.63 18.15 -10.19
N PRO A 82 -16.55 19.02 -9.16
CA PRO A 82 -16.38 18.57 -7.78
C PRO A 82 -17.45 17.55 -7.38
N VAL A 83 -17.08 16.61 -6.51
CA VAL A 83 -18.02 15.61 -6.00
C VAL A 83 -19.11 16.31 -5.18
N SER A 84 -20.37 16.01 -5.45
CA SER A 84 -21.50 16.60 -4.75
C SER A 84 -21.67 16.01 -3.34
N GLN A 85 -22.31 16.76 -2.45
CA GLN A 85 -22.59 16.29 -1.08
C GLN A 85 -23.41 14.98 -1.08
N ASP A 86 -24.36 14.83 -2.01
CA ASP A 86 -25.18 13.61 -2.13
C ASP A 86 -24.32 12.38 -2.48
N GLN A 87 -23.35 12.53 -3.40
CA GLN A 87 -22.39 11.47 -3.71
C GLN A 87 -21.51 11.14 -2.50
N MET A 88 -21.04 12.16 -1.76
CA MET A 88 -20.22 11.96 -0.56
C MET A 88 -20.98 11.17 0.51
N ASP A 89 -22.24 11.52 0.75
CA ASP A 89 -23.08 10.86 1.74
C ASP A 89 -23.42 9.42 1.31
N ARG A 90 -23.73 9.19 0.01
CA ARG A 90 -23.93 7.85 -0.56
C ARG A 90 -22.71 6.93 -0.38
N ILE A 91 -21.50 7.46 -0.58
CA ILE A 91 -20.25 6.71 -0.41
C ILE A 91 -20.05 6.29 1.06
N ARG A 92 -20.37 7.19 2.01
CA ARG A 92 -20.26 6.90 3.45
C ARG A 92 -21.32 5.90 3.94
N ASP A 93 -22.46 5.83 3.27
CA ASP A 93 -23.57 4.92 3.62
C ASP A 93 -23.40 3.49 3.06
N PHE A 94 -22.35 3.22 2.28
CA PHE A 94 -22.08 1.86 1.78
C PHE A 94 -21.82 0.87 2.93
N PRO A 95 -22.38 -0.36 2.87
CA PRO A 95 -22.30 -1.32 3.98
C PRO A 95 -20.88 -1.80 4.26
N ASP A 96 -20.02 -1.80 3.24
CA ASP A 96 -18.64 -2.27 3.31
C ASP A 96 -17.63 -1.14 3.54
N VAL A 97 -18.12 0.11 3.67
CA VAL A 97 -17.33 1.30 3.99
C VAL A 97 -17.50 1.63 5.48
N GLU A 98 -16.39 1.63 6.22
CA GLU A 98 -16.37 2.03 7.62
C GLU A 98 -16.37 3.56 7.79
N ASP A 99 -15.61 4.25 6.94
CA ASP A 99 -15.52 5.71 6.91
C ASP A 99 -14.97 6.16 5.55
N ALA A 100 -15.33 7.36 5.09
CA ALA A 100 -14.82 7.92 3.84
C ALA A 100 -14.57 9.43 3.96
N SER A 101 -13.43 9.84 3.45
CA SER A 101 -12.95 11.22 3.47
C SER A 101 -12.62 11.71 2.07
N PHE A 102 -12.98 12.96 1.81
CA PHE A 102 -12.71 13.65 0.55
C PHE A 102 -11.64 14.70 0.80
N TYR A 103 -10.63 14.72 -0.06
CA TYR A 103 -9.47 15.58 0.14
C TYR A 103 -8.91 16.10 -1.17
N LEU A 104 -8.22 17.23 -1.08
CA LEU A 104 -7.50 17.87 -2.17
C LEU A 104 -6.01 17.72 -1.92
N GLU A 105 -5.23 17.61 -2.97
CA GLU A 105 -3.79 17.36 -2.86
C GLU A 105 -3.00 18.18 -3.88
N ARG A 106 -1.90 18.74 -3.40
CA ARG A 106 -0.82 19.34 -4.19
C ARG A 106 0.50 18.74 -3.73
N SER A 107 1.04 17.79 -4.49
CA SER A 107 2.15 16.95 -4.02
C SER A 107 3.52 17.65 -4.06
N TRP A 108 3.67 18.73 -4.83
CA TRP A 108 4.95 19.45 -5.01
C TRP A 108 4.81 20.95 -4.85
N GLU A 109 4.37 21.39 -3.67
CA GLU A 109 4.34 22.81 -3.32
C GLU A 109 5.72 23.28 -2.83
N GLY A 110 6.31 24.21 -3.59
CA GLY A 110 7.59 24.84 -3.25
C GLY A 110 7.46 26.13 -2.43
N ASN A 111 6.26 26.70 -2.27
CA ASN A 111 6.04 27.97 -1.58
C ASN A 111 5.48 27.78 -0.17
N ILE A 112 6.12 26.91 0.62
CA ILE A 112 5.82 26.74 2.04
C ILE A 112 7.01 27.25 2.84
N ALA A 113 6.80 28.24 3.71
CA ALA A 113 7.88 28.85 4.46
C ALA A 113 7.48 29.34 5.86
N ASN A 114 8.48 29.45 6.73
CA ASN A 114 8.44 30.19 7.98
C ASN A 114 9.67 31.09 8.05
N GLY A 115 9.50 32.39 7.81
CA GLY A 115 10.59 33.35 7.82
C GLY A 115 11.67 33.00 6.79
N SER A 116 12.87 32.65 7.26
CA SER A 116 13.99 32.21 6.42
C SER A 116 14.00 30.70 6.12
N ASN A 117 13.18 29.91 6.81
CA ASN A 117 13.09 28.47 6.62
C ASN A 117 12.03 28.17 5.57
N ALA A 118 12.34 27.32 4.61
CA ALA A 118 11.41 26.95 3.54
C ALA A 118 11.43 25.45 3.31
N LEU A 119 10.28 24.92 2.90
CA LEU A 119 10.10 23.55 2.48
C LEU A 119 10.02 23.53 0.95
N SER A 120 11.09 23.10 0.30
CA SER A 120 11.27 23.21 -1.17
C SER A 120 10.44 22.23 -1.99
N SER A 121 9.88 21.19 -1.37
CA SER A 121 9.04 20.15 -1.99
C SER A 121 8.12 19.57 -0.93
N GLY A 122 7.13 20.36 -0.49
CA GLY A 122 6.13 19.91 0.47
C GLY A 122 4.85 19.44 -0.23
N ALA A 123 4.12 18.53 0.39
CA ALA A 123 2.77 18.18 -0.03
C ALA A 123 1.76 18.99 0.80
N VAL A 124 0.82 19.65 0.13
CA VAL A 124 -0.30 20.35 0.78
C VAL A 124 -1.58 19.56 0.57
N TYR A 125 -2.28 19.28 1.66
CA TYR A 125 -3.57 18.59 1.63
C TYR A 125 -4.69 19.49 2.16
N GLY A 126 -5.77 19.61 1.40
CA GLY A 126 -7.03 20.19 1.85
C GLY A 126 -7.90 19.06 2.36
N ILE A 127 -8.12 18.98 3.67
CA ILE A 127 -8.73 17.81 4.30
C ILE A 127 -10.06 18.15 4.97
N ASP A 128 -11.01 17.23 4.88
CA ASP A 128 -12.24 17.25 5.66
C ASP A 128 -11.99 16.80 7.13
N THR A 129 -13.05 16.79 7.94
CA THR A 129 -12.99 16.37 9.35
C THR A 129 -12.70 14.88 9.54
N HIS A 130 -12.98 14.06 8.52
CA HIS A 130 -12.85 12.61 8.57
C HIS A 130 -11.43 12.13 8.23
N TYR A 131 -10.69 12.89 7.41
CA TYR A 131 -9.41 12.48 6.83
C TYR A 131 -8.41 11.91 7.83
N LEU A 132 -8.21 12.57 8.98
CA LEU A 132 -7.28 12.09 9.99
C LEU A 132 -7.70 10.73 10.54
N GLY A 133 -9.00 10.54 10.79
CA GLY A 133 -9.57 9.27 11.24
C GLY A 133 -9.47 8.19 10.18
N THR A 134 -9.84 8.49 8.94
CA THR A 134 -9.85 7.53 7.82
C THR A 134 -8.42 7.10 7.45
N LYS A 135 -7.48 8.04 7.25
CA LYS A 135 -6.06 7.73 6.99
C LYS A 135 -5.27 7.27 8.21
N GLY A 136 -5.85 7.34 9.42
CA GLY A 136 -5.21 6.95 10.68
C GLY A 136 -4.05 7.85 11.11
N TYR A 137 -4.18 9.16 10.90
CA TYR A 137 -3.28 10.14 11.51
C TYR A 137 -3.62 10.35 12.98
N GLN A 138 -2.59 10.46 13.81
CA GLN A 138 -2.69 10.77 15.23
C GLN A 138 -2.10 12.15 15.48
N VAL A 139 -2.80 12.97 16.26
CA VAL A 139 -2.29 14.27 16.70
C VAL A 139 -1.31 14.05 17.85
N ILE A 140 -0.04 14.38 17.63
CA ILE A 140 1.04 14.20 18.62
C ILE A 140 1.20 15.42 19.54
N SER A 141 0.81 16.61 19.06
CA SER A 141 0.90 17.86 19.81
C SER A 141 -0.14 18.87 19.30
N GLY A 142 -0.64 19.74 20.18
CA GLY A 142 -1.67 20.72 19.84
C GLY A 142 -3.07 20.11 19.77
N ARG A 143 -3.84 20.49 18.75
CA ARG A 143 -5.22 20.01 18.54
C ARG A 143 -5.48 19.63 17.08
N PRO A 144 -6.43 18.72 16.79
CA PRO A 144 -6.94 18.53 15.44
C PRO A 144 -7.75 19.75 14.97
N PHE A 145 -8.16 19.74 13.70
CA PHE A 145 -9.20 20.64 13.23
C PHE A 145 -10.51 20.38 13.97
N LEU A 146 -11.24 21.45 14.27
CA LEU A 146 -12.54 21.40 14.92
C LEU A 146 -13.61 21.70 13.87
N ASP A 147 -14.82 21.17 14.04
CA ASP A 147 -15.95 21.47 13.14
C ASP A 147 -16.22 22.97 13.00
N SER A 148 -15.88 23.77 14.01
CA SER A 148 -16.00 25.24 13.97
C SER A 148 -14.93 25.96 13.14
N ASP A 149 -13.86 25.28 12.73
CA ASP A 149 -12.78 25.86 11.91
C ASP A 149 -13.21 25.98 10.43
N TYR A 150 -14.02 25.03 9.95
CA TYR A 150 -14.49 24.92 8.56
C TYR A 150 -15.45 26.05 8.16
N PRO A 151 -16.62 26.26 8.81
CA PRO A 151 -17.56 27.31 8.42
C PRO A 151 -17.03 28.71 8.72
N ALA A 152 -16.04 28.84 9.62
CA ALA A 152 -15.38 30.10 9.92
C ALA A 152 -14.18 30.40 9.00
N PHE A 153 -13.87 29.51 8.05
CA PHE A 153 -12.74 29.64 7.12
C PHE A 153 -11.42 29.95 7.85
N ARG A 154 -11.18 29.30 9.00
CA ARG A 154 -9.99 29.60 9.79
C ARG A 154 -8.74 29.11 9.03
N LYS A 155 -7.79 30.02 8.82
CA LYS A 155 -6.47 29.70 8.23
C LYS A 155 -5.59 29.01 9.26
N VAL A 156 -5.88 27.75 9.52
CA VAL A 156 -5.13 26.87 10.43
C VAL A 156 -4.48 25.73 9.67
N ALA A 157 -3.37 25.22 10.17
CA ALA A 157 -2.63 24.12 9.55
C ALA A 157 -2.23 23.04 10.56
N LEU A 158 -2.12 21.80 10.08
CA LEU A 158 -1.46 20.69 10.76
C LEU A 158 -0.20 20.34 9.99
N LEU A 159 0.87 20.01 10.72
CA LEU A 159 2.16 19.63 10.13
C LEU A 159 2.51 18.21 10.53
N ASP A 160 3.13 17.45 9.62
CA ASP A 160 3.81 16.23 9.99
C ASP A 160 5.16 16.51 10.69
N GLU A 161 5.80 15.46 11.21
CA GLU A 161 7.11 15.57 11.87
C GLU A 161 8.18 16.16 10.94
N THR A 162 8.12 15.84 9.64
CA THR A 162 9.10 16.29 8.64
C THR A 162 8.95 17.78 8.34
N ALA A 163 7.73 18.25 8.04
CA ALA A 163 7.45 19.67 7.80
C ALA A 163 7.71 20.51 9.06
N ALA A 164 7.34 20.00 10.24
CA ALA A 164 7.62 20.68 11.50
C ALA A 164 9.12 20.85 11.75
N GLY A 165 9.92 19.81 11.51
CA GLY A 165 11.38 19.88 11.66
C GLY A 165 12.05 20.84 10.67
N ALA A 166 11.57 20.88 9.43
CA ALA A 166 12.11 21.77 8.40
C ALA A 166 11.73 23.25 8.62
N LEU A 167 10.48 23.52 9.00
CA LEU A 167 9.96 24.89 9.14
C LEU A 167 10.28 25.49 10.52
N PHE A 168 10.39 24.67 11.56
CA PHE A 168 10.61 25.07 12.94
C PHE A 168 11.80 24.31 13.57
N PRO A 169 13.04 24.54 13.10
CA PRO A 169 14.22 23.82 13.61
C PRO A 169 14.51 24.10 15.09
N GLU A 170 14.08 25.24 15.62
CA GLU A 170 14.19 25.59 17.05
C GLU A 170 13.02 25.04 17.90
N GLY A 171 12.07 24.34 17.28
CA GLY A 171 10.84 23.87 17.91
C GLY A 171 9.74 24.94 17.96
N GLY A 172 8.69 24.67 18.73
CA GLY A 172 7.57 25.61 18.91
C GLY A 172 6.63 25.72 17.71
N ALA A 173 6.50 24.66 16.91
CA ALA A 173 5.64 24.65 15.73
C ALA A 173 4.18 25.00 16.06
N VAL A 174 3.60 24.43 17.12
CA VAL A 174 2.22 24.71 17.54
C VAL A 174 2.09 26.15 18.05
N GLY A 175 1.16 26.90 17.45
CA GLY A 175 0.97 28.33 17.66
C GLY A 175 1.82 29.22 16.75
N GLY A 176 2.79 28.65 16.04
CA GLY A 176 3.58 29.34 15.03
C GLY A 176 2.79 29.61 13.75
N THR A 177 3.31 30.51 12.92
CA THR A 177 2.71 30.85 11.63
C THR A 177 3.61 30.36 10.50
N ILE A 178 3.01 29.70 9.51
CA ILE A 178 3.64 29.36 8.24
C ILE A 178 2.95 30.11 7.11
N THR A 179 3.63 30.25 6.00
CA THR A 179 3.09 30.83 4.78
C THR A 179 3.00 29.74 3.72
N VAL A 180 1.83 29.55 3.12
CA VAL A 180 1.60 28.65 1.98
C VAL A 180 1.13 29.51 0.80
N ARG A 181 1.89 29.56 -0.30
CA ARG A 181 1.61 30.43 -1.47
C ARG A 181 1.31 31.89 -1.10
N ASN A 182 2.10 32.47 -0.20
CA ASN A 182 1.94 33.84 0.35
C ASN A 182 0.76 34.05 1.31
N GLU A 183 0.00 33.01 1.65
CA GLU A 183 -1.09 33.10 2.63
C GLU A 183 -0.64 32.57 4.00
N PRO A 184 -0.86 33.32 5.09
CA PRO A 184 -0.44 32.89 6.43
C PRO A 184 -1.45 31.92 7.06
N PHE A 185 -0.94 30.83 7.63
CA PHE A 185 -1.68 29.83 8.39
C PHE A 185 -1.06 29.65 9.77
N VAL A 186 -1.92 29.54 10.79
CA VAL A 186 -1.49 29.23 12.16
C VAL A 186 -1.44 27.73 12.36
N VAL A 187 -0.29 27.20 12.74
CA VAL A 187 -0.12 25.78 13.03
C VAL A 187 -0.83 25.46 14.35
N VAL A 188 -1.87 24.62 14.30
CA VAL A 188 -2.67 24.28 15.50
C VAL A 188 -2.31 22.92 16.09
N GLY A 189 -1.59 22.09 15.33
CA GLY A 189 -1.20 20.77 15.77
C GLY A 189 -0.16 20.12 14.89
N LEU A 190 0.45 19.07 15.45
CA LEU A 190 1.36 18.18 14.74
C LEU A 190 0.71 16.81 14.62
N VAL A 191 0.88 16.16 13.48
CA VAL A 191 0.31 14.85 13.17
C VAL A 191 1.39 13.83 12.84
N LYS A 192 1.07 12.56 13.07
CA LYS A 192 1.90 11.42 12.69
C LYS A 192 1.00 10.35 12.09
N SER A 193 1.40 9.80 10.94
CA SER A 193 0.68 8.66 10.35
C SER A 193 0.86 7.42 11.24
N SER A 194 -0.25 6.78 11.62
CA SER A 194 -0.25 5.47 12.27
C SER A 194 -0.10 4.32 11.27
N ALA A 195 -0.45 4.56 9.99
CA ALA A 195 -0.07 3.66 8.90
C ALA A 195 1.46 3.79 8.78
N GLY A 196 2.17 2.73 9.16
CA GLY A 196 3.62 2.72 9.31
C GLY A 196 4.31 3.42 8.13
N GLY A 197 5.26 4.30 8.44
CA GLY A 197 6.17 4.83 7.43
C GLY A 197 6.88 3.67 6.70
N PRO A 198 7.50 3.93 5.54
CA PRO A 198 8.15 2.89 4.76
C PRO A 198 9.04 2.04 5.66
N GLU A 199 8.93 0.71 5.53
CA GLU A 199 9.81 -0.20 6.26
C GLU A 199 11.24 0.05 5.81
N ILE A 200 12.01 0.75 6.65
CA ILE A 200 13.42 1.04 6.42
C ILE A 200 14.19 -0.26 6.66
N ASN A 201 14.38 -1.03 5.59
CA ASN A 201 15.04 -2.33 5.65
C ASN A 201 16.55 -2.24 5.43
N SER A 202 17.05 -1.11 4.93
CA SER A 202 18.47 -0.86 4.73
C SER A 202 18.88 0.58 5.08
N LEU A 203 20.19 0.77 5.31
CA LEU A 203 20.76 2.10 5.51
C LEU A 203 20.59 2.98 4.26
N MET A 204 20.52 2.38 3.06
CA MET A 204 20.21 3.09 1.82
C MET A 204 18.75 3.55 1.78
N ASP A 205 17.81 2.72 2.23
CA ASP A 205 16.39 3.11 2.35
C ASP A 205 16.22 4.26 3.34
N TYR A 206 17.01 4.27 4.42
CA TYR A 206 17.03 5.38 5.36
C TYR A 206 17.50 6.67 4.68
N TYR A 207 18.60 6.63 3.93
CA TYR A 207 19.10 7.83 3.24
C TYR A 207 18.17 8.30 2.13
N ASN A 208 17.58 7.38 1.36
CA ASN A 208 16.62 7.71 0.31
C ASN A 208 15.32 8.27 0.88
N TYR A 209 14.82 7.71 1.99
CA TYR A 209 13.63 8.23 2.66
C TYR A 209 13.91 9.55 3.38
N ALA A 210 15.02 9.67 4.11
CA ALA A 210 15.39 10.89 4.81
C ALA A 210 15.71 12.06 3.86
N GLN A 211 16.20 11.79 2.65
CA GLN A 211 16.45 12.82 1.64
C GLN A 211 15.20 13.16 0.79
N ASN A 212 14.23 12.27 0.68
CA ASN A 212 13.01 12.46 -0.14
C ASN A 212 11.70 12.52 0.66
N ALA A 213 11.77 12.60 1.99
CA ALA A 213 10.58 12.81 2.82
C ALA A 213 10.08 14.24 2.58
N ASN A 214 9.11 14.37 1.69
CA ASN A 214 8.39 15.61 1.48
C ASN A 214 7.57 15.89 2.74
N GLY A 215 7.79 17.05 3.35
CA GLY A 215 6.99 17.48 4.50
C GLY A 215 5.53 17.66 4.09
N VAL A 216 4.62 17.27 4.97
CA VAL A 216 3.17 17.33 4.75
C VAL A 216 2.56 18.47 5.55
N VAL A 217 1.85 19.35 4.85
CA VAL A 217 1.04 20.42 5.42
C VAL A 217 -0.42 20.11 5.14
N MET A 218 -1.25 20.02 6.16
CA MET A 218 -2.69 19.85 6.00
C MET A 218 -3.39 21.15 6.40
N ILE A 219 -4.39 21.55 5.63
CA ILE A 219 -5.27 22.70 5.88
C ILE A 219 -6.73 22.24 5.75
N PRO A 220 -7.70 22.94 6.34
CA PRO A 220 -9.11 22.65 6.08
C PRO A 220 -9.42 22.81 4.59
N ASP A 221 -10.15 21.86 4.01
CA ASP A 221 -10.65 21.93 2.62
C ASP A 221 -11.42 23.24 2.33
N ALA A 222 -12.16 23.76 3.31
CA ALA A 222 -12.91 25.01 3.22
C ALA A 222 -12.03 26.23 2.87
N VAL A 223 -10.73 26.20 3.22
CA VAL A 223 -9.78 27.29 2.90
C VAL A 223 -8.88 26.97 1.70
N TRP A 224 -9.00 25.78 1.10
CA TRP A 224 -8.27 25.41 -0.12
C TRP A 224 -8.45 26.42 -1.26
N PRO A 225 -9.67 26.92 -1.57
CA PRO A 225 -9.87 27.87 -2.65
C PRO A 225 -9.17 29.22 -2.45
N VAL A 226 -8.70 29.52 -1.24
CA VAL A 226 -7.97 30.76 -0.94
C VAL A 226 -6.56 30.74 -1.55
N ILE A 227 -5.95 29.56 -1.62
CA ILE A 227 -4.56 29.38 -2.10
C ILE A 227 -4.46 28.69 -3.47
N TYR A 228 -5.50 27.93 -3.84
CA TYR A 228 -5.59 27.21 -5.11
C TYR A 228 -6.84 27.65 -5.88
N GLN A 229 -7.72 26.72 -6.26
CA GLN A 229 -8.94 27.00 -7.03
C GLN A 229 -10.18 26.40 -6.37
N TYR A 230 -11.35 26.96 -6.68
CA TYR A 230 -12.63 26.59 -6.05
C TYR A 230 -13.20 25.28 -6.61
N ASP A 231 -13.09 25.06 -7.92
CA ASP A 231 -13.72 23.96 -8.64
C ASP A 231 -12.75 22.78 -8.90
N GLU A 232 -11.84 22.51 -7.96
CA GLU A 232 -10.93 21.36 -8.07
C GLU A 232 -11.65 20.06 -7.65
N PRO A 233 -11.68 19.02 -8.51
CA PRO A 233 -12.18 17.72 -8.10
C PRO A 233 -11.37 17.12 -6.94
N GLN A 234 -12.09 16.61 -5.94
CA GLN A 234 -11.48 15.96 -4.78
C GLN A 234 -11.07 14.51 -5.10
N ASN A 235 -10.03 14.04 -4.43
CA ASN A 235 -9.75 12.61 -4.26
C ASN A 235 -10.60 12.07 -3.10
N CYS A 236 -10.78 10.75 -3.07
CA CYS A 236 -11.46 10.07 -1.97
C CYS A 236 -10.53 9.02 -1.36
N VAL A 237 -10.56 8.89 -0.04
CA VAL A 237 -10.05 7.72 0.67
C VAL A 237 -11.19 7.08 1.43
N ALA A 238 -11.48 5.81 1.13
CA ALA A 238 -12.49 5.03 1.82
C ALA A 238 -11.82 3.91 2.62
N ARG A 239 -12.18 3.76 3.89
CA ARG A 239 -11.73 2.65 4.73
C ARG A 239 -12.72 1.51 4.61
N ALA A 240 -12.29 0.38 4.06
CA ALA A 240 -13.12 -0.81 3.96
C ALA A 240 -13.20 -1.55 5.30
N VAL A 241 -14.37 -2.12 5.62
CA VAL A 241 -14.58 -2.88 6.86
C VAL A 241 -13.63 -4.09 6.94
N THR A 242 -13.40 -4.77 5.81
CA THR A 242 -12.43 -5.85 5.71
C THR A 242 -11.48 -5.67 4.52
N THR A 243 -10.32 -6.33 4.58
CA THR A 243 -9.34 -6.33 3.48
C THR A 243 -9.88 -6.98 2.21
N ASN A 244 -10.87 -7.87 2.32
CA ASN A 244 -11.46 -8.54 1.16
C ASN A 244 -12.41 -7.62 0.39
N ASP A 245 -12.98 -6.62 1.08
CA ASP A 245 -13.96 -5.72 0.49
C ASP A 245 -13.29 -4.53 -0.21
N MET A 246 -12.00 -4.28 0.05
CA MET A 246 -11.24 -3.15 -0.52
C MET A 246 -11.35 -3.02 -2.04
N SER A 247 -11.33 -4.15 -2.77
CA SER A 247 -11.45 -4.11 -4.24
C SER A 247 -12.86 -3.70 -4.69
N ASN A 248 -13.90 -4.19 -4.01
CA ASN A 248 -15.28 -3.86 -4.33
C ASN A 248 -15.59 -2.41 -3.92
N VAL A 249 -15.22 -2.02 -2.71
CA VAL A 249 -15.33 -0.64 -2.20
C VAL A 249 -14.66 0.33 -3.16
N GLY A 250 -13.45 0.04 -3.62
CA GLY A 250 -12.76 0.89 -4.60
C GLY A 250 -13.55 1.08 -5.89
N LYS A 251 -14.15 0.02 -6.42
CA LYS A 251 -14.98 0.07 -7.64
C LYS A 251 -16.26 0.86 -7.43
N GLU A 252 -16.98 0.59 -6.34
CA GLU A 252 -18.24 1.26 -6.01
C GLU A 252 -18.02 2.76 -5.76
N VAL A 253 -16.98 3.12 -5.01
CA VAL A 253 -16.63 4.53 -4.76
C VAL A 253 -16.22 5.23 -6.05
N ALA A 254 -15.40 4.58 -6.90
CA ALA A 254 -15.02 5.13 -8.19
C ALA A 254 -16.23 5.31 -9.12
N GLU A 255 -17.18 4.39 -9.14
CA GLU A 255 -18.41 4.50 -9.93
C GLU A 255 -19.23 5.73 -9.51
N VAL A 256 -19.45 5.93 -8.21
CA VAL A 256 -20.18 7.11 -7.70
C VAL A 256 -19.44 8.41 -8.00
N MET A 257 -18.12 8.46 -7.82
CA MET A 257 -17.34 9.67 -8.13
C MET A 257 -17.31 9.99 -9.63
N ASN A 258 -17.33 8.97 -10.49
CA ASN A 258 -17.37 9.15 -11.93
C ASN A 258 -18.70 9.71 -12.47
N GLU A 259 -19.78 9.73 -11.68
CA GLU A 259 -21.00 10.48 -12.03
C GLU A 259 -20.70 11.99 -12.21
N SER A 260 -19.61 12.49 -11.62
CA SER A 260 -19.13 13.88 -11.80
C SER A 260 -18.32 14.10 -13.08
N VAL A 261 -18.03 13.05 -13.86
CA VAL A 261 -17.27 13.10 -15.10
C VAL A 261 -18.24 13.17 -16.29
N THR A 262 -18.15 14.24 -17.07
CA THR A 262 -19.01 14.48 -18.22
C THR A 262 -18.78 13.43 -19.30
N GLY A 263 -19.83 12.72 -19.70
CA GLY A 263 -19.76 11.68 -20.72
C GLY A 263 -19.31 10.31 -20.19
N TYR A 264 -19.23 10.13 -18.87
CA TYR A 264 -18.95 8.83 -18.28
C TYR A 264 -20.02 7.78 -18.60
N SER A 265 -19.58 6.60 -19.03
CA SER A 265 -20.39 5.41 -19.23
C SER A 265 -19.76 4.24 -18.47
N PRO A 266 -20.44 3.65 -17.46
CA PRO A 266 -19.89 2.54 -16.68
C PRO A 266 -19.40 1.36 -17.54
N ALA A 267 -20.06 1.10 -18.67
CA ALA A 267 -19.73 0.00 -19.57
C ALA A 267 -18.46 0.24 -20.41
N GLU A 268 -18.12 1.49 -20.69
CA GLU A 268 -16.91 1.86 -21.44
C GLU A 268 -15.69 1.90 -20.50
N ALA A 269 -15.89 2.38 -19.27
CA ALA A 269 -14.85 2.43 -18.24
C ALA A 269 -14.37 1.03 -17.79
N SER A 270 -15.30 0.06 -17.64
CA SER A 270 -14.94 -1.33 -17.35
C SER A 270 -14.17 -1.98 -18.49
N ALA A 271 -14.53 -1.67 -19.76
CA ALA A 271 -13.86 -2.22 -20.93
C ALA A 271 -12.44 -1.65 -21.13
N GLU A 272 -12.22 -0.36 -20.85
CA GLU A 272 -10.88 0.23 -20.84
C GLU A 272 -10.02 -0.28 -19.69
N GLN A 273 -10.60 -0.49 -18.50
CA GLN A 273 -9.88 -1.05 -17.35
C GLN A 273 -9.44 -2.51 -17.59
N ASP A 274 -10.31 -3.33 -18.18
CA ASP A 274 -10.02 -4.72 -18.54
C ASP A 274 -9.04 -4.82 -19.74
N ALA A 275 -9.09 -3.87 -20.68
CA ALA A 275 -8.16 -3.83 -21.82
C ALA A 275 -6.74 -3.36 -21.42
N GLU A 276 -6.63 -2.37 -20.52
CA GLU A 276 -5.32 -1.90 -20.02
C GLU A 276 -4.69 -2.89 -19.04
N THR A 277 -5.46 -3.56 -18.17
CA THR A 277 -4.91 -4.64 -17.32
C THR A 277 -4.41 -5.84 -18.13
N ALA A 278 -4.96 -6.08 -19.32
CA ALA A 278 -4.46 -7.10 -20.24
C ALA A 278 -3.15 -6.69 -20.93
N ASP A 279 -2.91 -5.39 -21.16
CA ASP A 279 -1.70 -4.86 -21.81
C ASP A 279 -0.55 -4.65 -20.80
N ALA A 280 -0.86 -4.21 -19.57
CA ALA A 280 0.11 -4.11 -18.47
C ALA A 280 0.70 -5.47 -18.06
N GLY A 281 -0.01 -6.58 -18.35
CA GLY A 281 0.49 -7.95 -18.16
C GLY A 281 1.46 -8.43 -19.26
N ALA A 282 1.69 -7.65 -20.32
CA ALA A 282 2.55 -8.03 -21.45
C ALA A 282 3.94 -7.37 -21.45
N GLU A 283 4.20 -6.39 -20.58
CA GLU A 283 5.50 -5.71 -20.50
C GLU A 283 6.37 -6.20 -19.33
N GLU A 284 6.72 -7.50 -19.31
CA GLU A 284 7.93 -7.92 -18.58
C GLU A 284 8.77 -8.87 -19.41
N GLY A 285 9.74 -8.28 -20.10
CA GLY A 285 10.82 -9.00 -20.74
C GLY A 285 11.63 -8.10 -21.66
N THR A 286 12.50 -7.25 -21.11
CA THR A 286 13.93 -7.19 -21.46
C THR A 286 14.65 -6.01 -20.81
N ASP A 287 15.93 -6.28 -20.54
CA ASP A 287 16.98 -5.47 -19.94
C ASP A 287 17.21 -4.11 -20.63
N GLY A 288 17.73 -3.16 -19.86
CA GLY A 288 17.73 -1.74 -20.15
C GLY A 288 18.52 -1.29 -21.37
N THR A 289 18.16 -0.10 -21.86
CA THR A 289 19.05 0.95 -22.41
C THR A 289 18.18 2.18 -22.68
N GLU A 290 18.57 3.33 -22.14
CA GLU A 290 18.04 4.64 -22.49
C GLU A 290 18.14 4.89 -24.00
N ALA A 291 17.04 5.29 -24.65
CA ALA A 291 17.03 6.30 -25.72
C ALA A 291 15.59 6.57 -26.17
N GLY A 292 15.23 7.86 -26.18
CA GLY A 292 13.92 8.31 -26.58
C GLY A 292 13.52 7.87 -27.98
N THR A 293 12.24 7.55 -28.14
CA THR A 293 11.50 7.84 -29.37
C THR A 293 10.07 8.13 -28.93
N GLU A 294 9.68 9.40 -29.06
CA GLU A 294 8.29 9.85 -28.98
C GLU A 294 7.48 9.11 -30.06
N GLY A 295 6.81 8.04 -29.66
CA GLY A 295 5.75 7.39 -30.40
C GLY A 295 4.41 7.89 -29.87
N SER A 296 3.87 8.92 -30.51
CA SER A 296 2.54 9.45 -30.26
C SER A 296 1.48 8.37 -30.48
N ALA A 297 1.03 7.74 -29.39
CA ALA A 297 -0.30 7.16 -29.27
C ALA A 297 -1.21 8.22 -28.61
N SER A 298 -1.40 9.34 -29.31
CA SER A 298 -2.38 10.37 -28.97
C SER A 298 -3.80 9.87 -29.23
N GLY A 299 -4.26 8.89 -28.46
CA GLY A 299 -5.65 8.84 -28.02
C GLY A 299 -5.72 9.66 -26.75
N ASN A 300 -6.53 10.72 -26.71
CA ASN A 300 -6.70 11.52 -25.51
C ASN A 300 -7.42 10.67 -24.47
N ALA A 301 -6.68 9.88 -23.68
CA ALA A 301 -7.25 8.95 -22.71
C ALA A 301 -8.15 9.72 -21.75
N ALA A 302 -9.37 9.22 -21.56
CA ALA A 302 -10.37 9.87 -20.73
C ALA A 302 -9.88 9.93 -19.28
N ILE A 303 -10.01 11.10 -18.65
CA ILE A 303 -9.66 11.27 -17.24
C ILE A 303 -10.84 10.76 -16.42
N THR A 304 -10.62 9.73 -15.61
CA THR A 304 -11.66 9.08 -14.80
C THR A 304 -11.15 8.78 -13.39
N TYR A 305 -12.07 8.71 -12.44
CA TYR A 305 -11.77 8.22 -11.10
C TYR A 305 -11.53 6.72 -11.12
N ARG A 306 -10.42 6.29 -10.55
CA ARG A 306 -10.06 4.88 -10.42
C ARG A 306 -9.51 4.62 -9.04
N ALA A 307 -9.91 3.49 -8.45
CA ALA A 307 -9.29 3.03 -7.22
C ALA A 307 -7.82 2.63 -7.48
N GLU A 308 -6.97 2.91 -6.50
CA GLU A 308 -5.64 2.36 -6.43
C GLU A 308 -5.74 0.86 -6.09
N ASP A 309 -5.42 0.00 -7.06
CA ASP A 309 -5.45 -1.44 -6.84
C ASP A 309 -4.20 -1.88 -6.04
N MET A 310 -4.28 -1.73 -4.71
CA MET A 310 -3.24 -2.23 -3.80
C MET A 310 -3.13 -3.75 -3.86
N LEU A 311 -4.18 -4.45 -4.31
CA LEU A 311 -4.21 -5.90 -4.45
C LEU A 311 -3.45 -6.35 -5.71
N GLU A 312 -3.44 -5.53 -6.77
CA GLU A 312 -2.57 -5.68 -7.93
C GLU A 312 -1.10 -5.41 -7.57
N LYS A 313 -0.81 -4.34 -6.81
CA LYS A 313 0.53 -4.12 -6.24
C LYS A 313 0.97 -5.27 -5.32
N ALA A 314 0.02 -5.85 -4.56
CA ALA A 314 0.25 -7.04 -3.76
C ALA A 314 0.52 -8.27 -4.63
N LYS A 315 -0.26 -8.48 -5.70
CA LYS A 315 -0.06 -9.57 -6.66
C LYS A 315 1.28 -9.47 -7.36
N ASN A 316 1.70 -8.31 -7.83
CA ASN A 316 3.01 -8.14 -8.48
C ASN A 316 4.16 -8.43 -7.51
N LYS A 317 4.05 -8.00 -6.24
CA LYS A 317 5.00 -8.44 -5.19
C LYS A 317 4.86 -9.92 -4.83
N GLN A 318 3.66 -10.47 -4.93
CA GLN A 318 3.37 -11.88 -4.68
C GLN A 318 3.86 -12.77 -5.82
N GLU A 319 3.96 -12.33 -7.08
CA GLU A 319 4.55 -13.11 -8.17
C GLU A 319 6.04 -13.33 -7.94
N LEU A 320 6.75 -12.29 -7.46
CA LEU A 320 8.14 -12.41 -7.01
C LEU A 320 8.27 -13.41 -5.84
N SER A 321 7.31 -13.37 -4.91
CA SER A 321 7.22 -14.34 -3.81
C SER A 321 6.81 -15.74 -4.30
N ALA A 322 5.93 -15.86 -5.29
CA ALA A 322 5.38 -17.11 -5.80
C ALA A 322 6.43 -17.90 -6.57
N SER A 323 7.29 -17.23 -7.34
CA SER A 323 8.46 -17.84 -7.97
C SER A 323 9.41 -18.42 -6.91
N THR A 324 9.68 -17.65 -5.86
CA THR A 324 10.51 -18.09 -4.71
C THR A 324 9.85 -19.26 -3.96
N ASN A 325 8.55 -19.20 -3.71
CA ASN A 325 7.77 -20.22 -3.00
C ASN A 325 7.73 -21.52 -3.81
N ASN A 326 7.54 -21.44 -5.13
CA ASN A 326 7.57 -22.60 -6.02
C ASN A 326 8.96 -23.26 -6.00
N LEU A 327 10.05 -22.49 -6.04
CA LEU A 327 11.41 -23.00 -5.95
C LEU A 327 11.65 -23.74 -4.61
N LEU A 328 11.18 -23.17 -3.49
CA LEU A 328 11.28 -23.81 -2.18
C LEU A 328 10.48 -25.12 -2.10
N ILE A 329 9.27 -25.15 -2.65
CA ILE A 329 8.44 -26.36 -2.71
C ILE A 329 9.12 -27.44 -3.55
N TRP A 330 9.75 -27.06 -4.68
CA TRP A 330 10.52 -27.99 -5.51
C TRP A 330 11.71 -28.59 -4.75
N ILE A 331 12.49 -27.77 -4.04
CA ILE A 331 13.61 -28.25 -3.21
C ILE A 331 13.11 -29.20 -2.12
N ALA A 332 12.04 -28.83 -1.43
CA ALA A 332 11.46 -29.65 -0.36
C ALA A 332 10.95 -31.00 -0.89
N SER A 333 10.33 -31.00 -2.08
CA SER A 333 9.84 -32.20 -2.75
C SER A 333 10.99 -33.14 -3.13
N ILE A 334 12.09 -32.61 -3.68
CA ILE A 334 13.28 -33.40 -4.00
C ILE A 334 13.91 -33.98 -2.72
N ALA A 335 14.01 -33.18 -1.65
CA ALA A 335 14.56 -33.63 -0.37
C ALA A 335 13.75 -34.81 0.22
N LEU A 336 12.41 -34.75 0.11
CA LEU A 336 11.54 -35.83 0.57
C LEU A 336 11.71 -37.10 -0.28
N LEU A 337 11.84 -36.95 -1.60
CA LEU A 337 12.05 -38.06 -2.53
C LEU A 337 13.39 -38.77 -2.27
N VAL A 338 14.46 -38.01 -2.08
CA VAL A 338 15.79 -38.53 -1.73
C VAL A 338 15.77 -39.22 -0.36
N GLY A 339 15.07 -38.66 0.63
CA GLY A 339 14.86 -39.29 1.93
C GLY A 339 14.13 -40.64 1.83
N GLY A 340 13.10 -40.73 0.97
CA GLY A 340 12.35 -41.95 0.70
C GLY A 340 13.19 -43.06 0.05
N ILE A 341 14.04 -42.71 -0.92
CA ILE A 341 14.98 -43.64 -1.56
C ILE A 341 15.99 -44.18 -0.53
N GLY A 342 16.46 -43.33 0.39
CA GLY A 342 17.36 -43.73 1.47
C GLY A 342 16.77 -44.80 2.38
N VAL A 343 15.50 -44.67 2.75
CA VAL A 343 14.78 -45.68 3.55
C VAL A 343 14.65 -47.00 2.77
N MET A 344 14.24 -46.93 1.50
CA MET A 344 14.08 -48.12 0.65
C MET A 344 15.40 -48.88 0.47
N ASN A 345 16.50 -48.18 0.19
CA ASN A 345 17.80 -48.82 -0.05
C ASN A 345 18.30 -49.55 1.20
N ILE A 346 18.13 -48.93 2.37
CA ILE A 346 18.50 -49.56 3.65
C ILE A 346 17.62 -50.76 3.95
N MET A 347 16.33 -50.72 3.61
CA MET A 347 15.44 -51.85 3.78
C MET A 347 15.84 -53.03 2.88
N LEU A 348 16.20 -52.76 1.62
CA LEU A 348 16.70 -53.77 0.68
C LEU A 348 17.96 -54.47 1.20
N VAL A 349 18.96 -53.69 1.65
CA VAL A 349 20.20 -54.21 2.24
C VAL A 349 19.93 -55.02 3.50
N SER A 350 18.98 -54.58 4.35
CA SER A 350 18.62 -55.33 5.56
C SER A 350 17.92 -56.66 5.27
N VAL A 351 17.21 -56.77 4.13
CA VAL A 351 16.56 -58.03 3.73
C VAL A 351 17.61 -58.97 3.14
N THR A 352 18.50 -58.48 2.28
CA THR A 352 19.57 -59.30 1.70
C THR A 352 20.61 -59.74 2.72
N GLU A 353 20.87 -58.97 3.79
CA GLU A 353 21.73 -59.40 4.91
C GLU A 353 21.09 -60.53 5.75
N ARG A 354 19.78 -60.78 5.64
CA ARG A 354 19.04 -61.76 6.44
C ARG A 354 18.58 -63.01 5.69
N THR A 355 18.69 -63.04 4.36
CA THR A 355 18.38 -64.18 3.49
C THR A 355 19.64 -64.92 3.07
#